data_AF-A0A8T7KNB9-F1
#
_entry.id   AF-A0A8T7KNB9-F1
#
_cell.length_a   1.000
_cell.length_b   1.000
_cell.length_c   1.000
_cell.angle_alpha   90.00
_cell.angle_beta   90.00
_cell.angle_gamma   90.00
#
_symmetry.space_group_name_H-M   'P 1'
#
loop_
_entity.id
_entity.type
_entity.pdbx_description
1 polymer ?
#
loop_
_entity_poly.entity_id
_entity_poly.type
_entity_poly.pdbx_seq_one_letter_code
_entity_poly.pdbx_strand_id
1 'polypeptide(L)'
;MSNDWGTPLVILSLLIVGIAEGALLTLVFNVLVSASPKALAGDVGALRGTANNLSTALGTAIVGALAVGVLGALIAGMATAHPDIPPALLRQVNLDNVEFVSNDQLDEILAATTASPEQVAAAIAINEEARLRALKTSFLVLAGIAALAIIPAGGLPGYTPEEIPVEASDDAAAGSRKQSTASVA
;
A
#
# COMPACT_ATOMS: atom_id res chain seq x y z
N MET A 1 -13.40 -13.56 21.08
CA MET A 1 -12.88 -12.18 21.00
C MET A 1 -13.60 -11.51 19.85
N SER A 2 -14.56 -10.64 20.12
CA SER A 2 -15.30 -9.92 19.07
C SER A 2 -14.32 -9.01 18.32
N ASN A 3 -14.19 -9.23 17.02
CA ASN A 3 -13.41 -8.38 16.11
C ASN A 3 -14.22 -7.13 15.77
N ASP A 4 -14.62 -6.38 16.80
CA ASP A 4 -15.36 -5.14 16.67
C ASP A 4 -14.37 -3.98 16.69
N TRP A 5 -13.47 -3.95 15.71
CA TRP A 5 -12.75 -2.73 15.37
C TRP A 5 -13.79 -1.81 14.76
N GLY A 6 -14.55 -1.11 15.61
CA GLY A 6 -15.65 -0.29 15.16
C GLY A 6 -15.19 0.62 14.02
N THR A 7 -16.04 0.78 13.01
CA THR A 7 -15.84 1.65 11.84
C THR A 7 -15.10 2.96 12.15
N PRO A 8 -15.35 3.67 13.29
CA PRO A 8 -14.60 4.88 13.64
C PRO A 8 -13.08 4.69 13.79
N LEU A 9 -12.63 3.59 14.38
CA LEU A 9 -11.21 3.33 14.61
C LEU A 9 -10.48 3.01 13.30
N VAL A 10 -11.15 2.28 12.40
CA VAL A 10 -10.65 2.04 11.03
C VAL A 10 -10.54 3.37 10.27
N ILE A 11 -11.58 4.21 10.31
CA ILE A 11 -11.56 5.53 9.68
C ILE A 11 -10.40 6.38 10.22
N LEU A 12 -10.26 6.45 11.55
CA LEU A 12 -9.18 7.22 12.17
C LEU A 12 -7.80 6.70 11.73
N SER A 13 -7.63 5.39 11.66
CA SER A 13 -6.38 4.77 11.22
C SER A 13 -6.07 5.12 9.76
N LEU A 14 -7.07 5.07 8.88
CA LEU A 14 -6.92 5.45 7.46
C LEU A 14 -6.59 6.94 7.30
N LEU A 15 -7.17 7.82 8.12
CA LEU A 15 -6.83 9.25 8.15
C LEU A 15 -5.37 9.47 8.57
N ILE A 16 -4.92 8.82 9.64
CA ILE A 16 -3.53 8.94 10.12
C ILE A 16 -2.56 8.45 9.04
N VAL A 17 -2.85 7.31 8.41
CA VAL A 17 -2.03 6.77 7.32
C VAL A 17 -1.98 7.75 6.14
N GLY A 18 -3.11 8.31 5.71
CA GLY A 18 -3.14 9.28 4.61
C GLY A 18 -2.37 10.56 4.91
N ILE A 19 -2.45 11.07 6.15
CA ILE A 19 -1.66 12.22 6.60
C ILE A 19 -0.17 11.90 6.60
N ALA A 20 0.21 10.73 7.15
CA ALA A 20 1.60 10.30 7.21
C ALA A 20 2.21 10.14 5.81
N GLU A 21 1.48 9.49 4.88
CA GLU A 21 1.91 9.31 3.50
C GLU A 21 2.04 10.66 2.77
N GLY A 22 1.04 11.54 2.88
CA GLY A 22 1.08 12.86 2.26
C GLY A 22 2.23 13.74 2.77
N ALA A 23 2.48 13.73 4.08
CA ALA A 23 3.60 14.43 4.69
C ALA A 23 4.95 13.86 4.21
N LEU A 24 5.10 12.54 4.21
CA LEU A 24 6.32 11.86 3.77
C LEU A 24 6.65 12.19 2.31
N LEU A 25 5.68 12.08 1.41
CA LEU A 25 5.87 12.37 -0.02
C LEU A 25 6.29 13.82 -0.26
N THR A 26 5.68 14.76 0.48
CA THR A 26 5.99 16.19 0.40
C THR A 26 7.42 16.47 0.88
N LEU A 27 7.79 15.92 2.03
CA LEU A 27 9.12 16.13 2.62
C LEU A 27 10.23 15.53 1.74
N VAL A 28 10.04 14.30 1.25
CA VAL A 28 11.01 13.65 0.36
C VAL A 28 11.17 14.45 -0.93
N PHE A 29 10.08 14.95 -1.51
CA PHE A 29 10.16 15.80 -2.70
C PHE A 29 10.95 17.09 -2.44
N ASN A 30 10.67 17.78 -1.33
CA ASN A 30 11.37 19.00 -0.97
C ASN A 30 12.87 18.76 -0.78
N VAL A 31 13.27 17.67 -0.12
CA VAL A 31 14.67 17.28 0.05
C VAL A 31 15.34 16.96 -1.29
N LEU A 32 14.67 16.22 -2.18
CA LEU A 32 15.24 15.88 -3.49
C LEU A 32 15.47 17.13 -4.34
N VAL A 33 14.53 18.08 -4.35
CA VAL A 33 14.68 19.31 -5.12
C VAL A 33 15.75 20.22 -4.52
N SER A 34 15.81 20.36 -3.20
CA SER A 34 16.80 21.24 -2.54
C SER A 34 18.22 20.69 -2.61
N ALA A 35 18.40 19.37 -2.60
CA ALA A 35 19.71 18.73 -2.72
C ALA A 35 20.22 18.63 -4.17
N SER A 36 19.41 18.98 -5.16
CA SER A 36 19.75 18.82 -6.58
C SER A 36 20.25 20.11 -7.22
N PRO A 37 21.26 20.05 -8.12
CA PRO A 37 21.61 21.20 -8.95
C PRO A 37 20.42 21.69 -9.77
N LYS A 38 20.24 23.01 -9.90
CA LYS A 38 19.08 23.62 -10.60
C LYS A 38 18.88 23.07 -12.03
N ALA A 39 19.97 22.76 -12.73
CA ALA A 39 19.94 22.18 -14.08
C ALA A 39 19.36 20.76 -14.15
N LEU A 40 19.41 19.99 -13.05
CA LEU A 40 18.98 18.59 -12.96
C LEU A 40 17.66 18.41 -12.17
N ALA A 41 17.11 19.48 -11.60
CA ALA A 41 15.90 19.41 -10.79
C ALA A 41 14.70 18.81 -11.56
N GLY A 42 14.61 19.08 -12.87
CA GLY A 42 13.61 18.47 -13.75
C GLY A 42 13.77 16.95 -13.88
N ASP A 43 15.00 16.46 -14.07
CA ASP A 43 15.31 15.04 -14.21
C ASP A 43 15.09 14.27 -12.90
N VAL A 44 15.44 14.88 -11.77
CA VAL A 44 15.20 14.31 -10.43
C VAL A 44 13.71 14.20 -10.15
N GLY A 45 12.92 15.21 -10.55
CA GLY A 45 11.46 15.15 -10.50
C GLY A 45 10.87 14.00 -11.32
N ALA A 46 11.39 13.79 -12.53
CA ALA A 46 10.96 12.71 -13.42
C ALA A 46 11.31 11.32 -12.86
N LEU A 47 12.56 11.12 -12.42
CA LEU A 47 13.01 9.86 -11.81
C LEU A 47 12.22 9.50 -10.55
N ARG A 48 11.95 10.47 -9.68
CA ARG A 48 11.08 10.29 -8.51
C ARG A 48 9.67 9.85 -8.93
N GLY A 49 9.09 10.50 -9.95
CA GLY A 49 7.78 10.14 -10.48
C GLY A 49 7.72 8.70 -10.99
N THR A 50 8.72 8.28 -11.77
CA THR A 50 8.85 6.88 -12.25
C THR A 50 9.01 5.90 -11.09
N ALA A 51 9.88 6.20 -10.13
CA ALA A 51 10.10 5.36 -8.95
C ALA A 51 8.81 5.21 -8.13
N ASN A 52 8.06 6.31 -7.93
CA ASN A 52 6.79 6.29 -7.22
C ASN A 52 5.76 5.39 -7.91
N ASN A 53 5.54 5.58 -9.22
CA ASN A 53 4.59 4.77 -9.98
C ASN A 53 4.98 3.28 -10.01
N LEU A 54 6.27 2.99 -10.19
CA LEU A 54 6.79 1.63 -10.15
C LEU A 54 6.58 0.99 -8.77
N SER A 55 6.90 1.72 -7.70
CA SER A 55 6.72 1.27 -6.33
C SER A 55 5.25 0.99 -6.02
N THR A 56 4.33 1.86 -6.42
CA THR A 56 2.88 1.65 -6.24
C THR A 56 2.41 0.41 -6.96
N ALA A 57 2.79 0.23 -8.23
CA ALA A 57 2.38 -0.94 -9.02
C ALA A 57 2.96 -2.25 -8.45
N LEU A 58 4.27 -2.25 -8.16
CA LEU A 58 4.97 -3.41 -7.63
C LEU A 58 4.46 -3.78 -6.23
N GLY A 59 4.33 -2.80 -5.33
CA GLY A 59 3.83 -3.01 -3.98
C GLY A 59 2.41 -3.56 -3.98
N THR A 60 1.51 -3.00 -4.80
CA THR A 60 0.13 -3.49 -4.92
C THR A 60 0.10 -4.92 -5.45
N ALA A 61 0.90 -5.25 -6.47
CA ALA A 61 0.97 -6.60 -7.02
C ALA A 61 1.48 -7.62 -6.00
N ILE A 62 2.55 -7.28 -5.28
CA ILE A 62 3.14 -8.16 -4.24
C ILE A 62 2.14 -8.40 -3.10
N VAL A 63 1.52 -7.35 -2.58
CA VAL A 63 0.54 -7.47 -1.50
C VAL A 63 -0.70 -8.24 -1.94
N GLY A 64 -1.16 -8.01 -3.18
CA GLY A 64 -2.28 -8.75 -3.76
C GLY A 64 -1.97 -10.25 -3.89
N ALA A 65 -0.81 -10.59 -4.47
CA ALA A 65 -0.37 -11.98 -4.60
C ALA A 65 -0.16 -12.65 -3.23
N LEU A 66 0.40 -11.93 -2.26
CA LEU A 66 0.55 -12.41 -0.88
C LEU A 66 -0.81 -12.69 -0.24
N ALA A 67 -1.76 -11.76 -0.35
CA ALA A 67 -3.09 -11.91 0.25
C ALA A 67 -3.84 -13.12 -0.34
N VAL A 68 -3.82 -13.27 -1.67
CA VAL A 68 -4.41 -14.43 -2.37
C VAL A 68 -3.72 -15.73 -1.95
N GLY A 69 -2.38 -15.75 -1.95
CA GLY A 69 -1.61 -16.94 -1.61
C GLY A 69 -1.81 -17.40 -0.16
N VAL A 70 -1.81 -16.46 0.79
CA VAL A 70 -2.08 -16.75 2.20
C VAL A 70 -3.51 -17.23 2.39
N LEU A 71 -4.50 -16.56 1.75
CA LEU A 71 -5.89 -17.00 1.82
C LEU A 71 -6.05 -18.42 1.32
N GLY A 72 -5.46 -18.74 0.16
CA GLY A 72 -5.55 -20.07 -0.42
C GLY A 72 -4.91 -21.15 0.44
N ALA A 73 -3.73 -20.88 0.99
CA ALA A 73 -3.07 -21.80 1.91
C ALA A 73 -3.92 -22.05 3.17
N LEU A 74 -4.55 -21.00 3.72
CA LEU A 74 -5.40 -21.11 4.89
C LEU A 74 -6.70 -21.89 4.60
N ILE A 75 -7.39 -21.60 3.50
CA ILE A 75 -8.59 -22.33 3.10
C ILE A 75 -8.26 -23.81 2.89
N ALA A 76 -7.23 -24.12 2.11
CA ALA A 76 -6.83 -25.50 1.85
C ALA A 76 -6.46 -26.23 3.15
N GLY A 77 -5.68 -25.60 4.03
CA GLY A 77 -5.28 -26.20 5.31
C GLY A 77 -6.45 -26.41 6.27
N MET A 78 -7.35 -25.44 6.39
CA MET A 78 -8.50 -25.55 7.31
C MET A 78 -9.55 -26.51 6.78
N ALA A 79 -9.86 -26.47 5.48
CA ALA A 79 -10.87 -27.34 4.89
C ALA A 79 -10.45 -28.81 4.87
N THR A 80 -9.16 -29.11 4.63
CA THR A 80 -8.64 -30.49 4.68
C THR A 80 -8.58 -31.07 6.10
N ALA A 81 -8.42 -30.22 7.11
CA ALA A 81 -8.39 -30.62 8.52
C ALA A 81 -9.78 -30.66 9.18
N HIS A 82 -10.83 -30.13 8.51
CA HIS A 82 -12.15 -30.00 9.11
C HIS A 82 -12.91 -31.33 9.07
N PRO A 83 -13.41 -31.83 10.22
CA PRO A 83 -14.07 -33.15 10.29
C PRO A 83 -15.35 -33.24 9.43
N ASP A 84 -16.09 -32.13 9.34
CA ASP A 84 -17.35 -32.10 8.60
C ASP A 84 -17.17 -31.91 7.09
N ILE A 85 -15.96 -31.60 6.61
CA ILE A 85 -15.70 -31.35 5.18
C ILE A 85 -15.02 -32.58 4.56
N PRO A 86 -15.77 -33.49 3.93
CA PRO A 86 -15.19 -34.71 3.38
C PRO A 86 -14.37 -34.41 2.10
N PRO A 87 -13.34 -35.21 1.81
CA PRO A 87 -12.56 -35.09 0.57
C PRO A 87 -13.39 -35.24 -0.72
N ALA A 88 -14.58 -35.85 -0.64
CA ALA A 88 -15.51 -35.92 -1.76
C ALA A 88 -16.18 -34.57 -2.08
N LEU A 89 -16.40 -33.72 -1.07
CA LEU A 89 -16.92 -32.36 -1.25
C LEU A 89 -15.82 -31.45 -1.78
N LEU A 90 -14.60 -31.53 -1.22
CA LEU A 90 -13.45 -30.75 -1.70
C LEU A 90 -13.12 -31.00 -3.18
N ARG A 91 -13.45 -32.17 -3.73
CA ARG A 91 -13.27 -32.49 -5.15
C ARG A 91 -14.34 -31.91 -6.07
N GLN A 92 -15.50 -31.55 -5.53
CA GLN A 92 -16.58 -30.90 -6.28
C GLN A 92 -16.34 -29.40 -6.40
N VAL A 93 -15.56 -28.82 -5.49
CA VAL A 93 -15.19 -27.40 -5.48
C VAL A 93 -13.78 -27.26 -6.03
N ASN A 94 -13.57 -26.39 -7.01
CA ASN A 94 -12.23 -26.15 -7.54
C ASN A 94 -11.42 -25.27 -6.57
N LEU A 95 -10.69 -25.90 -5.64
CA LEU A 95 -9.86 -25.21 -4.65
C LEU A 95 -8.54 -24.69 -5.22
N ASP A 96 -8.17 -25.08 -6.44
CA ASP A 96 -6.95 -24.59 -7.09
C ASP A 96 -7.11 -23.16 -7.61
N ASN A 97 -8.36 -22.71 -7.79
CA ASN A 97 -8.70 -21.32 -8.05
C ASN A 97 -9.29 -20.69 -6.78
N VAL A 98 -8.40 -20.18 -5.93
CA VAL A 98 -8.81 -19.41 -4.75
C VAL A 98 -9.17 -18.00 -5.21
N GLU A 99 -10.33 -17.89 -5.82
CA GLU A 99 -10.96 -16.60 -6.04
C GLU A 99 -11.53 -16.09 -4.72
N PHE A 100 -11.46 -14.77 -4.49
CA PHE A 100 -12.05 -14.16 -3.30
C PHE A 100 -13.58 -14.21 -3.42
N VAL A 101 -14.18 -15.27 -2.87
CA VAL A 101 -15.64 -15.41 -2.84
C VAL A 101 -16.22 -14.77 -1.58
N SER A 102 -17.31 -14.02 -1.75
CA SER A 102 -18.16 -13.60 -0.63
C SER A 102 -18.86 -14.81 -0.01
N ASN A 103 -19.42 -14.64 1.19
CA ASN A 103 -20.23 -15.70 1.80
C ASN A 103 -21.44 -16.03 0.93
N ASP A 104 -22.11 -15.02 0.38
CA ASP A 104 -23.26 -15.22 -0.52
C ASP A 104 -22.88 -15.98 -1.80
N GLN A 105 -21.71 -15.68 -2.38
CA GLN A 105 -21.19 -16.40 -3.54
C GLN A 105 -20.79 -17.83 -3.20
N LEU A 106 -20.20 -18.04 -2.02
CA LEU A 106 -19.84 -19.37 -1.55
C LEU A 106 -21.07 -20.24 -1.32
N ASP A 107 -22.16 -19.67 -0.79
CA ASP A 107 -23.45 -20.34 -0.67
C ASP A 107 -24.00 -20.76 -2.04
N GLU A 108 -23.96 -19.88 -3.03
CA GLU A 108 -24.42 -20.18 -4.39
C GLU A 108 -23.59 -21.31 -5.03
N ILE A 109 -22.27 -21.29 -4.86
CA ILE A 109 -21.36 -22.34 -5.35
C ILE A 109 -21.68 -23.69 -4.68
N LEU A 110 -21.87 -23.70 -3.37
CA LEU A 110 -22.13 -24.93 -2.62
C LEU A 110 -23.54 -25.47 -2.85
N ALA A 111 -24.51 -24.62 -3.19
CA ALA A 111 -25.86 -25.03 -3.58
C ALA A 111 -25.88 -25.91 -4.85
N ALA A 112 -24.86 -25.81 -5.71
CA ALA A 112 -24.69 -26.66 -6.89
C ALA A 112 -23.99 -28.01 -6.58
N THR A 113 -23.68 -28.30 -5.32
CA THR A 113 -22.96 -29.51 -4.89
C THR A 113 -23.84 -30.44 -4.07
N THR A 114 -23.28 -31.57 -3.61
CA THR A 114 -23.97 -32.48 -2.68
C THR A 114 -23.80 -32.08 -1.20
N ALA A 115 -23.42 -30.84 -0.91
CA ALA A 115 -23.17 -30.39 0.46
C ALA A 115 -24.44 -30.40 1.32
N SER A 116 -24.34 -30.89 2.56
CA SER A 116 -25.40 -30.73 3.55
C SER A 116 -25.41 -29.29 4.11
N PRO A 117 -26.52 -28.83 4.72
CA PRO A 117 -26.56 -27.51 5.36
C PRO A 117 -25.46 -27.30 6.42
N GLU A 118 -25.09 -28.36 7.13
CA GLU A 118 -24.01 -28.34 8.12
C GLU A 118 -22.64 -28.13 7.45
N GLN A 119 -22.42 -28.75 6.29
CA GLN A 119 -21.20 -28.59 5.51
C GLN A 119 -21.08 -27.19 4.91
N VAL A 120 -22.19 -26.62 4.47
CA VAL A 120 -22.26 -25.23 3.99
C VAL A 120 -21.89 -24.27 5.10
N ALA A 121 -22.50 -24.41 6.28
CA ALA A 121 -22.18 -23.58 7.44
C ALA A 121 -20.70 -23.69 7.86
N ALA A 122 -20.14 -24.91 7.85
CA ALA A 122 -18.72 -25.13 8.12
C ALA A 122 -17.82 -24.47 7.08
N ALA A 123 -18.16 -24.56 5.78
CA ALA A 123 -17.40 -23.92 4.71
C ALA A 123 -17.43 -22.38 4.80
N ILE A 124 -18.58 -21.79 5.14
CA ILE A 124 -18.69 -20.34 5.39
C ILE A 124 -17.82 -19.94 6.57
N ALA A 125 -17.87 -20.66 7.69
CA ALA A 125 -17.06 -20.37 8.87
C ALA A 125 -15.56 -20.42 8.54
N ILE A 126 -15.13 -21.42 7.77
CA ILE A 126 -13.76 -21.52 7.25
C ILE A 126 -13.41 -20.31 6.39
N ASN A 127 -14.30 -19.89 5.48
CA ASN A 127 -14.06 -18.73 4.61
C ASN A 127 -13.91 -17.42 5.40
N GLU A 128 -14.79 -17.16 6.37
CA GLU A 128 -14.73 -15.98 7.23
C GLU A 128 -13.42 -15.93 8.03
N GLU A 129 -13.07 -17.04 8.66
CA GLU A 129 -11.84 -17.13 9.45
C GLU A 129 -10.59 -17.01 8.56
N ALA A 130 -10.58 -17.67 7.40
CA ALA A 130 -9.47 -17.61 6.45
C ALA A 130 -9.24 -16.18 5.97
N ARG A 131 -10.32 -15.49 5.55
CA ARG A 131 -10.26 -14.10 5.09
C ARG A 131 -9.75 -13.16 6.17
N LEU A 132 -10.22 -13.31 7.41
CA LEU A 132 -9.76 -12.49 8.53
C LEU A 132 -8.27 -12.71 8.83
N ARG A 133 -7.83 -13.98 8.89
CA ARG A 133 -6.43 -14.34 9.14
C ARG A 133 -5.53 -13.88 8.00
N ALA A 134 -5.93 -14.10 6.74
CA ALA A 134 -5.19 -13.65 5.56
C ALA A 134 -5.03 -12.13 5.54
N LEU A 135 -6.09 -11.38 5.85
CA LEU A 135 -6.04 -9.91 5.94
C LEU A 135 -5.05 -9.45 7.02
N LYS A 136 -5.13 -10.03 8.22
CA LYS A 136 -4.22 -9.72 9.33
C LYS A 136 -2.77 -10.03 8.99
N THR A 137 -2.51 -11.21 8.42
CA THR A 137 -1.16 -11.61 7.98
C THR A 137 -0.63 -10.66 6.91
N SER A 138 -1.44 -10.32 5.91
CA SER A 138 -1.05 -9.41 4.84
C SER A 138 -0.69 -8.03 5.37
N PHE A 139 -1.49 -7.47 6.29
CA PHE A 139 -1.17 -6.19 6.93
C PHE A 139 0.07 -6.27 7.84
N LEU A 140 0.28 -7.37 8.56
CA LEU A 140 1.47 -7.52 9.40
C LEU A 140 2.75 -7.57 8.56
N VAL A 141 2.72 -8.31 7.44
CA VAL A 141 3.85 -8.36 6.50
C VAL A 141 4.08 -6.98 5.88
N LEU A 142 3.03 -6.29 5.45
CA LEU A 142 3.13 -4.94 4.91
C LEU A 142 3.72 -3.96 5.93
N ALA A 143 3.30 -4.02 7.20
CA ALA A 143 3.87 -3.22 8.27
C ALA A 143 5.36 -3.54 8.49
N GLY A 144 5.75 -4.82 8.42
CA GLY A 144 7.15 -5.23 8.49
C GLY A 144 8.00 -4.67 7.36
N ILE A 145 7.50 -4.74 6.11
CA ILE A 145 8.16 -4.15 4.94
C ILE A 145 8.26 -2.63 5.08
N ALA A 146 7.19 -1.96 5.52
CA ALA A 146 7.18 -0.52 5.75
C ALA A 146 8.20 -0.10 6.82
N ALA A 147 8.38 -0.89 7.88
CA ALA A 147 9.38 -0.62 8.91
C ALA A 147 10.81 -0.63 8.37
N LEU A 148 11.10 -1.37 7.29
CA LEU A 148 12.42 -1.34 6.65
C LEU A 148 12.75 0.02 6.05
N ALA A 149 11.75 0.85 5.73
CA ALA A 149 11.96 2.21 5.22
C ALA A 149 12.61 3.15 6.25
N ILE A 150 12.59 2.80 7.53
CA ILE A 150 13.26 3.58 8.59
C ILE A 150 14.78 3.64 8.36
N ILE A 151 15.38 2.56 7.84
CA ILE A 151 16.83 2.46 7.63
C ILE A 151 17.33 3.53 6.64
N PRO A 152 16.83 3.63 5.39
CA PRO A 152 17.26 4.67 4.47
C PRO A 152 16.81 6.07 4.91
N ALA A 153 15.69 6.19 5.64
CA ALA A 153 15.23 7.49 6.16
C ALA A 153 16.22 8.11 7.16
N GLY A 154 16.95 7.30 7.92
CA GLY A 154 18.03 7.76 8.80
C GLY A 154 19.22 8.40 8.07
N GLY A 155 19.34 8.21 6.76
CA GLY A 155 20.38 8.81 5.93
C GLY A 155 20.01 10.16 5.30
N LEU A 156 18.83 10.71 5.59
CA LEU A 156 18.42 12.00 5.05
C LEU A 156 19.26 13.14 5.64
N PRO A 157 19.61 14.18 4.85
CA PRO A 157 20.40 15.30 5.35
C PRO A 157 19.65 16.07 6.45
N GLY A 158 20.33 16.37 7.55
CA GLY A 158 19.78 17.13 8.68
C GLY A 158 19.76 18.63 8.43
N TYR A 159 19.08 19.11 7.38
CA TYR A 159 18.95 20.54 7.13
C TYR A 159 18.08 21.22 8.18
N THR A 160 18.53 22.33 8.77
CA THR A 160 17.65 23.28 9.47
C THR A 160 17.03 24.24 8.46
N PRO A 161 15.76 24.68 8.64
CA PRO A 161 15.10 25.62 7.74
C PRO A 161 15.88 26.92 7.46
N GLU A 162 16.80 27.32 8.34
CA GLU A 162 17.65 28.51 8.17
C GLU A 162 18.85 28.32 7.22
N GLU A 163 19.19 27.08 6.83
CA GLU A 163 20.37 26.77 6.00
C GLU A 163 20.08 26.68 4.50
N ILE A 164 18.82 26.84 4.08
CA ILE A 164 18.47 26.88 2.64
C ILE A 164 18.86 28.27 2.11
N PRO A 165 19.88 28.41 1.23
CA PRO A 165 20.29 29.72 0.75
C PRO A 165 19.14 30.35 -0.06
N VAL A 166 18.53 31.40 0.49
CA VAL A 166 17.56 32.24 -0.21
C VAL A 166 18.32 33.25 -1.06
N GLU A 167 19.14 32.79 -2.02
CA GLU A 167 19.92 33.71 -2.85
C GLU A 167 19.47 33.78 -4.32
N ALA A 168 19.08 35.03 -4.64
CA ALA A 168 19.00 35.71 -5.92
C ALA A 168 17.81 35.39 -6.84
N SER A 169 16.65 35.97 -6.53
CA SER A 169 15.66 36.34 -7.56
C SER A 169 15.66 37.83 -7.92
N ASP A 170 16.41 38.71 -7.24
CA ASP A 170 16.27 40.17 -7.44
C ASP A 170 17.48 40.92 -8.04
N ASP A 171 18.69 40.36 -8.05
CA ASP A 171 19.88 41.14 -8.51
C ASP A 171 20.12 41.13 -10.03
N ALA A 172 19.49 40.22 -10.79
CA ALA A 172 19.63 40.22 -12.25
C ALA A 172 18.78 41.29 -12.96
N ALA A 173 17.72 41.80 -12.31
CA ALA A 173 16.82 42.79 -12.90
C ALA A 173 17.27 44.25 -12.67
N ALA A 174 18.06 44.52 -11.61
CA ALA A 174 18.52 45.86 -11.27
C ALA A 174 19.74 46.33 -12.11
N GLY A 175 20.56 45.40 -12.59
CA GLY A 175 21.75 45.70 -13.41
C GLY A 175 21.42 46.14 -14.85
N SER A 176 20.36 45.59 -15.44
CA SER A 176 20.01 45.88 -16.85
C SER A 176 19.32 47.25 -17.03
N ARG A 177 18.71 47.81 -15.98
CA ARG A 177 17.94 49.07 -16.10
C ARG A 177 18.81 50.33 -15.97
N LYS A 178 20.00 50.25 -15.37
CA LYS A 178 20.95 51.38 -15.26
C LYS A 178 21.86 51.57 -16.47
N GLN A 179 22.06 50.53 -17.30
CA GLN A 179 22.88 50.65 -18.52
C GLN A 179 22.11 51.23 -19.71
N SER A 180 20.78 51.07 -19.76
CA SER A 180 19.98 51.56 -20.89
C SER A 180 19.68 53.06 -20.87
N THR A 181 19.86 53.75 -19.74
CA THR A 181 19.57 55.20 -19.62
C THR A 181 20.80 56.09 -19.75
N ALA A 182 22.00 55.52 -19.85
CA ALA A 182 23.26 56.27 -19.96
C ALA A 182 23.84 56.34 -21.39
N SER A 183 23.15 55.78 -22.41
CA SER A 183 23.63 55.73 -23.80
C SER A 183 22.83 56.61 -24.78
N VAL A 184 22.02 57.54 -24.28
CA VAL A 184 21.33 58.53 -25.13
C VAL A 184 21.49 59.91 -24.47
N ALA A 185 22.68 60.48 -24.63
CA ALA A 185 22.97 61.90 -24.42
C ALA A 185 23.89 62.36 -25.56
#